data_AF-A0A7X9E3Z6-F1
#
_entry.id   AF-A0A7X9E3Z6-F1
#
_cell.length_a   1.000
_cell.length_b   1.000
_cell.length_c   1.000
_cell.angle_alpha   90.00
_cell.angle_beta   90.00
_cell.angle_gamma   90.00
#
_symmetry.space_group_name_H-M   'P 1'
#
loop_
_entity.id
_entity.type
_entity.pdbx_description
1 polymer ?
#
loop_
_entity_poly.entity_id
_entity_poly.type
_entity_poly.pdbx_seq_one_letter_code
_entity_poly.pdbx_strand_id
1 'polypeptide(L)'
;MKNQVGIWLDSKNAFILNISNKEEKLIKIKSDVESRVRFYGENKKYTRMGNLFIDPEKTKEQRRQHQMKKYINEIINHLEDASEIYITGPAQTKILLSNEIEKKKTFSNKIL
;
A
#
# COMPACT_ATOMS: atom_id res chain seq x y z
N MET A 1 22.81 4.14 16.65
CA MET A 1 23.10 4.57 15.26
C MET A 1 21.80 5.07 14.67
N LYS A 2 21.78 6.20 13.96
CA LYS A 2 20.55 6.71 13.33
C LYS A 2 20.37 6.04 11.98
N ASN A 3 19.35 5.18 11.87
CA ASN A 3 18.90 4.64 10.59
C ASN A 3 17.75 5.49 10.08
N GLN A 4 17.98 6.25 9.02
CA GLN A 4 16.96 7.08 8.39
C GLN A 4 16.39 6.34 7.20
N VAL A 5 15.07 6.30 7.10
CA VAL A 5 14.37 5.61 6.02
C VAL A 5 13.48 6.58 5.26
N GLY A 6 13.76 6.76 3.98
CA GLY A 6 12.90 7.50 3.05
C GLY A 6 12.03 6.53 2.26
N ILE A 7 10.73 6.81 2.18
CA ILE A 7 9.77 5.98 1.47
C ILE A 7 9.08 6.84 0.42
N TRP A 8 9.19 6.45 -0.85
CA TRP A 8 8.30 6.93 -1.90
C TRP A 8 7.36 5.80 -2.30
N LEU A 9 6.05 6.03 -2.29
CA LEU A 9 5.09 5.00 -2.68
C LEU A 9 3.96 5.55 -3.55
N ASP A 10 3.51 4.74 -4.50
CA ASP A 10 2.26 4.92 -5.22
C ASP A 10 1.38 3.65 -5.11
N SER A 11 0.30 3.60 -5.89
CA SER A 11 -0.60 2.44 -5.94
C SER A 11 0.03 1.16 -6.53
N LYS A 12 1.17 1.28 -7.22
CA LYS A 12 1.82 0.22 -8.01
C LYS A 12 3.18 -0.22 -7.46
N ASN A 13 3.96 0.67 -6.84
CA ASN A 13 5.31 0.43 -6.38
C ASN A 13 5.64 1.31 -5.17
N ALA A 14 6.50 0.78 -4.31
CA ALA A 14 7.14 1.52 -3.23
C ALA A 14 8.65 1.38 -3.38
N PHE A 15 9.34 2.48 -3.14
CA PHE A 15 10.79 2.57 -3.08
C PHE A 15 11.16 2.98 -1.67
N ILE A 16 11.93 2.13 -1.00
CA ILE A 16 12.41 2.34 0.36
C ILE A 16 13.91 2.57 0.27
N LEU A 17 14.35 3.76 0.65
CA LEU A 17 15.75 4.14 0.73
C LEU A 17 16.17 4.11 2.20
N ASN A 18 17.03 3.16 2.57
CA ASN A 18 17.65 3.09 3.88
C ASN A 18 19.00 3.78 3.83
N ILE A 19 19.17 4.83 4.64
CA ILE A 19 20.42 5.57 4.79
C ILE A 19 20.98 5.24 6.17
N SER A 20 22.15 4.62 6.18
CA SER A 20 22.98 4.41 7.36
C SER A 20 24.35 5.06 7.13
N ASN A 21 25.07 5.44 8.19
CA ASN A 21 26.36 6.14 8.11
C ASN A 21 27.44 5.50 7.21
N LYS A 22 27.27 4.25 6.78
CA LYS A 22 28.24 3.52 5.96
C LYS A 22 27.67 2.99 4.65
N GLU A 23 26.36 2.86 4.53
CA GLU A 23 25.72 2.22 3.37
C GLU A 23 24.33 2.79 3.09
N GLU A 24 24.05 2.95 1.80
CA GLU A 24 22.73 3.27 1.26
C GLU A 24 22.15 2.03 0.58
N LYS A 25 20.90 1.70 0.89
CA LYS A 25 20.20 0.55 0.29
C LYS A 25 18.84 0.99 -0.25
N LEU A 26 18.62 0.77 -1.54
CA LEU A 26 17.34 0.97 -2.20
C LEU A 26 16.62 -0.36 -2.37
N ILE A 27 15.40 -0.47 -1.83
CA ILE A 27 14.53 -1.63 -1.95
C ILE A 27 13.30 -1.21 -2.74
N LYS A 28 12.94 -1.99 -3.77
CA LYS A 28 11.72 -1.81 -4.54
C LYS A 28 10.73 -2.90 -4.18
N ILE A 29 9.53 -2.50 -3.77
CA ILE A 29 8.39 -3.39 -3.51
C ILE A 29 7.34 -3.12 -4.57
N LYS A 30 6.84 -4.16 -5.22
CA LYS A 30 5.78 -4.05 -6.22
C LYS A 30 4.44 -4.35 -5.57
N SER A 31 3.42 -3.57 -5.91
CA SER A 31 2.05 -3.80 -5.50
C SER A 31 1.41 -4.87 -6.36
N ASP A 32 0.90 -5.93 -5.72
CA ASP A 32 0.04 -6.93 -6.34
C ASP A 32 -1.45 -6.54 -6.30
N VAL A 33 -1.74 -5.25 -6.07
CA VAL A 33 -3.11 -4.73 -6.07
C VAL A 33 -3.65 -4.75 -7.50
N GLU A 34 -4.79 -5.42 -7.67
CA GLU A 34 -5.48 -5.51 -8.95
C GLU A 34 -5.85 -4.12 -9.45
N SER A 35 -5.41 -3.80 -10.68
CA SER A 35 -5.80 -2.56 -11.34
C SER A 35 -7.24 -2.65 -11.86
N ARG A 36 -7.94 -1.53 -11.95
CA ARG A 36 -9.29 -1.50 -12.54
C ARG A 36 -9.22 -1.83 -14.03
N VAL A 37 -9.47 -3.09 -14.37
CA VAL A 37 -9.72 -3.52 -15.74
C VAL A 37 -11.18 -3.20 -16.08
N ARG A 38 -11.41 -2.41 -17.14
CA ARG A 38 -12.72 -2.28 -17.80
C ARG A 38 -12.77 -3.28 -18.94
N PHE A 39 -13.78 -4.15 -18.98
CA PHE A 39 -14.01 -5.00 -20.14
C PHE A 39 -14.74 -4.18 -21.21
N TYR A 40 -14.25 -4.25 -22.45
CA TYR A 40 -14.89 -3.55 -23.57
C TYR A 40 -16.30 -4.14 -23.81
N GLY A 41 -17.34 -3.29 -23.80
CA GLY A 41 -18.74 -3.71 -23.96
C GLY A 41 -19.51 -3.97 -22.66
N GLU A 42 -18.88 -3.82 -21.49
CA GLU A 42 -19.53 -3.97 -20.18
C GLU A 42 -20.43 -2.75 -19.87
N ASN A 43 -21.73 -2.88 -20.13
CA ASN A 43 -22.71 -1.80 -19.94
C ASN A 43 -23.52 -1.90 -18.64
N LYS A 44 -23.56 -3.08 -18.00
CA LYS A 44 -24.37 -3.34 -16.79
C LYS A 44 -23.47 -3.78 -15.64
N LYS A 45 -23.71 -3.23 -14.44
CA LYS A 45 -22.96 -3.53 -13.20
C LYS A 45 -23.25 -4.92 -12.61
N TYR A 46 -24.26 -5.60 -13.11
CA TYR A 46 -24.73 -6.88 -12.56
C TYR A 46 -24.97 -7.89 -13.68
N THR A 47 -24.79 -9.17 -13.33
CA THR A 47 -25.20 -10.30 -14.16
C THR A 47 -26.52 -10.85 -13.63
N ARG A 48 -27.49 -11.09 -14.51
CA ARG A 48 -28.77 -11.70 -14.16
C ARG A 48 -28.72 -13.20 -14.45
N MET A 49 -28.98 -14.03 -13.45
CA MET A 49 -29.11 -15.49 -13.59
C MET A 49 -30.50 -15.90 -13.09
N GLY A 50 -31.44 -16.08 -14.02
CA GLY A 50 -32.86 -16.22 -13.69
C GLY A 50 -33.40 -14.98 -12.98
N ASN A 51 -33.93 -15.15 -11.76
CA ASN A 51 -34.41 -14.06 -10.89
C ASN A 51 -33.31 -13.48 -9.98
N LEU A 52 -32.09 -14.01 -10.02
CA LEU A 52 -30.97 -13.57 -9.19
C LEU A 52 -30.16 -12.48 -9.90
N PHE A 53 -29.77 -11.46 -9.15
CA PHE A 53 -28.84 -10.42 -9.59
C PHE A 53 -27.52 -10.59 -8.84
N ILE A 54 -26.43 -10.78 -9.59
CA ILE A 54 -25.09 -10.94 -9.05
C ILE A 54 -24.29 -9.69 -9.39
N ASP A 55 -23.84 -8.96 -8.36
CA ASP A 55 -22.98 -7.79 -8.49
C ASP A 55 -21.56 -8.13 -8.00
N PRO A 56 -20.60 -8.32 -8.92
CA PRO A 56 -19.22 -8.66 -8.56
C PRO A 56 -18.42 -7.46 -8.03
N GLU A 57 -18.90 -6.21 -8.16
CA GLU A 57 -18.15 -5.01 -7.78
C GLU A 57 -17.80 -5.00 -6.30
N LYS A 58 -18.74 -5.40 -5.43
CA LYS A 58 -18.50 -5.45 -3.97
C LYS A 58 -17.37 -6.41 -3.63
N THR A 59 -17.38 -7.61 -4.23
CA THR A 59 -16.34 -8.62 -4.00
C THR A 59 -15.00 -8.19 -4.58
N LYS A 60 -14.98 -7.50 -5.72
CA LYS A 60 -13.77 -6.96 -6.34
C LYS A 60 -13.14 -5.86 -5.48
N GLU A 61 -13.96 -4.95 -4.98
CA GLU A 61 -13.50 -3.87 -4.09
C GLU A 61 -12.93 -4.43 -2.78
N GLN A 62 -13.60 -5.41 -2.15
CA GLN A 62 -13.09 -6.08 -0.96
C GLN A 62 -11.73 -6.77 -1.20
N ARG A 63 -11.57 -7.45 -2.35
CA ARG A 63 -10.29 -8.06 -2.73
C ARG A 63 -9.19 -7.01 -2.87
N ARG A 64 -9.50 -5.88 -3.52
CA ARG A 64 -8.56 -4.78 -3.72
C ARG A 64 -8.11 -4.14 -2.41
N GLN A 65 -9.04 -3.94 -1.46
CA GLN A 65 -8.72 -3.46 -0.12
C GLN A 65 -7.80 -4.43 0.64
N HIS A 66 -8.07 -5.74 0.53
CA HIS A 66 -7.24 -6.75 1.16
C HIS A 66 -5.83 -6.80 0.57
N GLN A 67 -5.69 -6.73 -0.76
CA GLN A 67 -4.39 -6.63 -1.42
C GLN A 67 -3.63 -5.37 -1.01
N MET A 68 -4.31 -4.22 -0.95
CA MET A 68 -3.70 -2.97 -0.51
C MET A 68 -3.19 -3.07 0.92
N LYS A 69 -3.96 -3.68 1.82
CA LYS A 69 -3.53 -3.91 3.20
C LYS A 69 -2.29 -4.80 3.28
N LYS A 70 -2.22 -5.86 2.47
CA LYS A 70 -1.03 -6.72 2.38
C LYS A 70 0.20 -5.94 1.93
N TYR A 71 0.07 -5.16 0.87
CA TYR A 71 1.14 -4.33 0.33
C TYR A 71 1.67 -3.32 1.37
N ILE A 72 0.76 -2.64 2.10
CA ILE A 72 1.14 -1.72 3.18
C ILE A 72 1.85 -2.47 4.32
N ASN A 73 1.36 -3.64 4.71
CA ASN A 73 2.02 -4.45 5.75
C ASN A 73 3.42 -4.90 5.35
N GLU A 74 3.62 -5.28 4.09
CA GLU A 74 4.94 -5.65 3.57
C GLU A 74 5.91 -4.48 3.66
N ILE A 75 5.49 -3.27 3.26
CA ILE A 75 6.30 -2.05 3.42
C ILE A 75 6.67 -1.85 4.88
N ILE A 76 5.72 -1.97 5.81
CA ILE A 76 5.96 -1.75 7.25
C ILE A 76 6.99 -2.74 7.82
N ASN A 77 6.98 -3.99 7.37
CA ASN A 77 7.95 -4.99 7.84
C ASN A 77 9.39 -4.61 7.48
N HIS A 78 9.61 -3.82 6.42
CA HIS A 78 10.93 -3.29 6.08
C HIS A 78 11.36 -2.09 6.92
N LEU A 79 10.50 -1.58 7.82
CA LEU A 79 10.74 -0.38 8.63
C LEU A 79 11.07 -0.68 10.11
N GLU A 80 11.14 -1.96 10.52
CA GLU A 80 11.28 -2.34 11.94
C GLU A 80 12.50 -1.69 12.62
N ASP A 81 13.62 -1.61 11.92
CA ASP A 81 14.88 -1.05 12.43
C ASP A 81 15.06 0.46 12.16
N ALA A 82 14.04 1.12 11.60
CA ALA A 82 14.11 2.54 11.31
C ALA A 82 14.12 3.36 12.61
N SER A 83 14.98 4.39 12.66
CA SER A 83 14.99 5.39 13.74
C SER A 83 14.11 6.59 13.39
N GLU A 84 14.14 7.00 12.12
CA GLU A 84 13.38 8.13 11.57
C GLU A 84 12.82 7.70 10.20
N ILE A 85 11.54 7.99 9.94
CA ILE A 85 10.83 7.59 8.73
C ILE A 85 10.28 8.83 8.04
N TYR A 86 10.62 9.00 6.76
CA TYR A 86 10.07 10.05 5.89
C TYR A 86 9.19 9.44 4.80
N ILE A 87 7.93 9.88 4.70
CA ILE A 87 6.95 9.31 3.77
C ILE A 87 6.57 10.32 2.69
N THR A 88 6.73 9.93 1.42
CA THR A 88 6.35 10.72 0.25
C THR A 88 5.60 9.88 -0.79
N GLY A 89 4.87 10.53 -1.69
CA GLY A 89 4.07 9.88 -2.72
C GLY A 89 2.68 10.50 -2.95
N PRO A 90 1.89 9.96 -3.89
CA PRO A 90 0.54 10.43 -4.19
C PRO A 90 -0.38 10.32 -2.97
N ALA A 91 -1.29 11.30 -2.83
CA ALA A 91 -1.95 11.63 -1.57
C ALA A 91 -2.66 10.45 -0.87
N GLN A 92 -3.42 9.64 -1.60
CA GLN A 92 -4.27 8.63 -0.98
C GLN A 92 -3.47 7.46 -0.41
N THR A 93 -2.38 7.06 -1.06
CA THR A 93 -1.56 5.92 -0.64
C THR A 93 -0.69 6.27 0.57
N LYS A 94 -0.12 7.49 0.61
CA LYS A 94 0.69 7.93 1.76
C LYS A 94 -0.14 8.00 3.05
N ILE A 95 -1.39 8.50 2.97
CA ILE A 95 -2.28 8.61 4.14
C ILE A 95 -2.60 7.23 4.70
N LEU A 96 -2.86 6.24 3.83
CA LEU A 96 -3.10 4.86 4.25
C LEU A 96 -1.91 4.28 4.99
N LEU A 97 -0.69 4.50 4.49
CA LEU A 97 0.53 4.04 5.16
C LEU A 97 0.71 4.72 6.53
N SER A 98 0.61 6.05 6.60
CA SER A 98 0.73 6.81 7.85
C SER A 98 -0.26 6.31 8.90
N ASN A 99 -1.53 6.12 8.54
CA ASN A 99 -2.55 5.61 9.45
C ASN A 99 -2.26 4.19 9.97
N GLU A 100 -1.73 3.30 9.13
CA GLU A 100 -1.37 1.94 9.57
C GLU A 100 -0.12 1.92 10.44
N ILE A 101 0.83 2.83 10.21
CA ILE A 101 2.01 3.00 11.07
C ILE A 101 1.61 3.59 12.43
N GLU A 102 0.74 4.60 12.48
CA GLU A 102 0.23 5.19 13.74
C GLU A 102 -0.50 4.17 14.61
N LYS A 103 -1.29 3.27 14.00
CA LYS A 103 -1.95 2.17 14.73
C LYS A 103 -0.93 1.24 15.40
N LYS A 104 0.25 1.08 14.82
CA LYS A 104 1.35 0.30 15.42
C LYS A 104 2.13 1.20 16.37
N LYS A 105 1.78 1.14 17.66
CA LYS A 105 2.42 1.90 18.77
C LYS A 105 3.97 1.95 18.72
N THR A 106 4.62 0.93 18.16
CA THR A 106 6.09 0.84 18.02
C THR A 106 6.70 1.93 17.13
N PHE A 107 5.95 2.47 16.16
CA PHE A 107 6.49 3.40 15.16
C PHE A 107 5.95 4.83 15.28
N SER A 108 4.93 5.07 16.10
CA SER A 108 4.27 6.37 16.23
C SER A 108 5.24 7.51 16.61
N ASN A 109 6.32 7.21 17.33
CA ASN A 109 7.30 8.22 17.76
C ASN A 109 8.43 8.46 16.74
N LYS A 110 8.40 7.79 15.59
CA LYS A 110 9.50 7.75 14.60
C LYS A 110 9.16 8.41 13.26
N ILE A 111 7.94 8.91 13.10
CA ILE A 111 7.45 9.53 11.86
C ILE A 111 7.87 11.01 11.83
N LEU A 112 8.43 11.47 10.71
CA LEU A 112 8.76 12.88 10.42
C LEU A 112 7.91 13.42 9.27
#